data_AF-A0A7Y3D9T5-F1
#
_entry.id   AF-A0A7Y3D9T5-F1
#
_cell.length_a   1.000
_cell.length_b   1.000
_cell.length_c   1.000
_cell.angle_alpha   90.00
_cell.angle_beta   90.00
_cell.angle_gamma   90.00
#
_symmetry.space_group_name_H-M   'P 1'
#
loop_
_entity.id
_entity.type
_entity.pdbx_description
1 polymer ?
#
loop_
_entity_poly.entity_id
_entity_poly.type
_entity_poly.pdbx_seq_one_letter_code
_entity_poly.pdbx_strand_id
1 'polypeptide(L)' 'MPSIEPTRAQLEALLALPDEGPIVMINLLRYREQASYAADAGVEPCTGREAYARYGAEALQHLGSVGGRPIWMGQA' A
#
# COMPACT_ATOMS: atom_id res chain seq x y z
N MET A 1 -7.65 -6.50 -14.76
CA MET A 1 -8.53 -5.83 -13.78
C MET A 1 -7.65 -5.08 -12.80
N PRO A 2 -7.90 -3.79 -12.50
CA PRO A 2 -7.13 -3.09 -11.47
C PRO A 2 -7.49 -3.66 -10.09
N SER A 3 -6.55 -4.32 -9.43
CA SER A 3 -6.65 -4.72 -8.03
C SER A 3 -5.94 -3.64 -7.21
N ILE A 4 -6.71 -2.76 -6.58
CA ILE A 4 -6.19 -1.68 -5.72
C ILE A 4 -6.54 -2.01 -4.26
N GLU A 5 -7.82 -2.19 -3.98
CA GLU A 5 -8.31 -2.57 -2.66
C GLU A 5 -8.59 -4.08 -2.57
N PRO A 6 -8.30 -4.73 -1.43
CA PRO A 6 -8.77 -6.09 -1.19
C PRO A 6 -10.30 -6.11 -1.10
N THR A 7 -10.91 -7.19 -1.57
CA THR A 7 -12.33 -7.45 -1.30
C THR A 7 -12.54 -7.77 0.17
N ARG A 8 -13.77 -7.59 0.66
CA ARG A 8 -14.14 -7.96 2.03
C ARG A 8 -13.81 -9.43 2.35
N ALA A 9 -14.10 -10.35 1.41
CA ALA A 9 -13.81 -11.77 1.58
C ALA A 9 -12.30 -12.07 1.70
N GLN A 10 -11.45 -11.33 0.96
CA GLN A 10 -9.99 -11.47 1.09
C GLN A 10 -9.50 -10.98 2.46
N LEU A 11 -10.06 -9.87 2.96
CA LEU A 11 -9.72 -9.37 4.29
C LEU A 11 -10.16 -10.33 5.39
N GLU A 12 -11.39 -10.85 5.32
CA GLU A 12 -11.90 -11.84 6.28
C GLU A 12 -11.05 -13.12 6.27
N ALA A 13 -10.64 -13.59 5.09
CA ALA A 13 -9.74 -14.75 4.98
C ALA A 13 -8.37 -14.50 5.62
N LEU A 14 -7.78 -13.30 5.45
CA LEU A 14 -6.52 -12.92 6.09
C LEU A 14 -6.65 -12.88 7.61
N LEU A 15 -7.73 -12.30 8.14
CA LEU A 15 -7.99 -12.17 9.57
C LEU A 15 -8.31 -13.52 10.26
N ALA A 16 -8.74 -14.52 9.49
CA ALA A 16 -9.03 -15.86 9.99
C ALA A 16 -7.79 -16.77 10.06
N LEU A 17 -6.63 -16.33 9.54
CA LEU A 17 -5.40 -17.10 9.63
C LEU A 17 -4.93 -17.23 11.09
N PRO A 18 -4.39 -18.39 11.50
CA PRO A 18 -3.83 -18.54 12.82
C PRO A 18 -2.55 -17.69 12.97
N ASP A 19 -2.33 -17.15 14.18
CA ASP A 19 -1.16 -16.33 14.49
C ASP A 19 0.08 -17.23 14.74
N GLU A 20 0.58 -17.83 13.66
CA GLU A 20 1.70 -18.79 13.68
C GLU A 20 3.05 -18.16 13.30
N GLY A 21 3.20 -16.85 13.53
CA GLY A 21 4.46 -16.13 13.37
C GLY A 21 4.43 -15.02 12.31
N PRO A 22 5.61 -14.54 11.87
CA PRO A 22 5.71 -13.33 11.06
C PRO A 22 5.10 -13.52 9.67
N ILE A 23 4.29 -12.56 9.25
CA ILE A 23 3.76 -12.47 7.89
C ILE A 23 4.69 -11.62 7.03
N VAL A 24 5.03 -12.11 5.84
CA VAL A 24 5.76 -11.34 4.83
C VAL A 24 4.77 -10.85 3.77
N MET A 25 4.64 -9.53 3.65
CA MET A 25 3.78 -8.87 2.66
C MET A 25 4.58 -8.49 1.42
N ILE A 26 4.27 -9.10 0.28
CA ILE A 26 4.86 -8.72 -1.01
C ILE A 26 4.00 -7.65 -1.70
N ASN A 27 4.62 -6.54 -2.08
CA ASN A 27 3.97 -5.44 -2.78
C ASN A 27 4.51 -5.36 -4.21
N LEU A 28 3.65 -5.61 -5.21
CA LEU A 28 3.96 -5.46 -6.63
C LEU A 28 3.20 -4.26 -7.18
N LEU A 29 3.93 -3.18 -7.45
CA LEU A 29 3.34 -1.86 -7.68
C LEU A 29 3.41 -1.48 -9.15
N ARG A 30 2.25 -1.17 -9.74
CA ARG A 30 2.13 -0.53 -11.05
C ARG A 30 1.55 0.86 -10.87
N TYR A 31 2.34 1.88 -11.20
CA TYR A 31 1.92 3.27 -11.08
C TYR A 31 1.19 3.74 -12.33
N ARG A 32 0.23 4.65 -12.13
CA ARG A 32 -0.33 5.47 -13.22
C ARG A 32 0.67 6.55 -13.60
N GLU A 33 0.62 7.00 -14.85
CA GLU A 33 1.35 8.19 -15.29
C GLU A 33 0.93 9.41 -14.48
N GLN A 34 -0.39 9.64 -14.37
CA GLN A 34 -1.00 10.69 -13.55
C GLN A 34 -1.80 10.08 -12.39
N ALA A 35 -1.64 10.61 -11.18
CA ALA A 35 -2.44 10.20 -10.03
C ALA A 35 -3.92 10.62 -10.22
N SER A 36 -4.84 9.78 -9.76
CA SER A 36 -6.28 9.95 -9.94
C SER A 36 -6.94 10.30 -8.61
N TYR A 37 -6.78 11.54 -8.16
CA TYR A 37 -7.48 12.06 -6.99
C TYR A 37 -8.90 12.55 -7.34
N ALA A 38 -9.80 12.58 -6.36
CA ALA A 38 -11.10 13.21 -6.53
C ALA A 38 -10.94 14.73 -6.71
N ALA A 39 -11.87 15.36 -7.45
CA ALA A 39 -11.77 16.78 -7.80
C ALA A 39 -11.79 17.71 -6.57
N ASP A 40 -12.42 17.28 -5.48
CA ASP A 40 -12.55 18.00 -4.21
C ASP A 40 -11.45 17.65 -3.20
N ALA A 41 -10.48 16.82 -3.57
CA ALA A 41 -9.41 16.39 -2.66
C ALA A 41 -8.41 17.52 -2.31
N GLY A 42 -8.39 18.63 -3.07
CA GLY A 42 -7.47 19.75 -2.83
C GLY A 42 -5.98 19.37 -2.98
N VAL A 43 -5.69 18.32 -3.76
CA VAL A 43 -4.33 17.82 -3.97
C VAL A 43 -3.79 18.31 -5.31
N GLU A 44 -2.62 18.93 -5.29
CA GLU A 44 -1.92 19.34 -6.51
C GLU A 44 -1.67 18.14 -7.45
N PRO A 45 -1.84 18.29 -8.77
CA PRO A 45 -1.56 17.24 -9.74
C PRO A 45 -0.16 16.67 -9.57
N CYS A 46 -0.05 15.33 -9.55
CA CYS A 46 1.23 14.64 -9.47
C CYS A 46 1.17 13.28 -10.17
N THR A 47 2.33 12.71 -10.46
CA THR A 47 2.42 11.35 -11.00
C THR A 47 1.96 10.30 -9.99
N GLY A 48 1.61 9.11 -10.47
CA GLY A 48 1.25 7.99 -9.58
C GLY A 48 2.40 7.57 -8.65
N ARG A 49 3.66 7.74 -9.08
CA ARG A 49 4.84 7.44 -8.26
C ARG A 49 5.00 8.45 -7.13
N GLU A 50 4.81 9.74 -7.40
CA GLU A 50 4.87 10.79 -6.36
C GLU A 50 3.74 10.63 -5.34
N ALA A 51 2.53 10.32 -5.80
CA ALA A 51 1.41 9.99 -4.93
C ALA A 51 1.75 8.83 -3.99
N TYR A 52 2.30 7.73 -4.53
CA TYR A 52 2.67 6.58 -3.72
C TYR A 52 3.83 6.88 -2.75
N ALA A 53 4.77 7.73 -3.13
CA ALA A 53 5.85 8.16 -2.24
C ALA A 53 5.33 8.96 -1.04
N ARG A 54 4.35 9.85 -1.25
CA ARG A 54 3.66 10.58 -0.17
C ARG A 54 2.95 9.62 0.79
N TYR A 55 2.20 8.66 0.25
CA TYR A 55 1.57 7.60 1.03
C TYR A 55 2.61 6.81 1.83
N GLY A 56 3.70 6.37 1.18
CA GLY A 56 4.74 5.56 1.79
C GLY A 56 5.43 6.24 2.97
N ALA A 57 5.64 7.56 2.89
CA ALA A 57 6.24 8.32 3.98
C ALA A 57 5.42 8.23 5.29
N GLU A 58 4.09 8.24 5.20
CA GLU A 58 3.20 8.10 6.35
C GLU A 58 3.00 6.63 6.74
N ALA A 59 2.72 5.78 5.76
CA ALA A 59 2.43 4.37 5.97
C ALA A 59 3.60 3.62 6.65
N LEU A 60 4.85 3.97 6.32
CA LEU A 60 6.03 3.38 6.96
C LEU A 60 6.15 3.75 8.45
N GLN A 61 5.69 4.94 8.86
CA GLN A 61 5.68 5.33 10.27
C GLN A 61 4.67 4.50 11.06
N HIS A 62 3.45 4.36 10.54
CA HIS A 62 2.43 3.50 11.14
C HIS A 62 2.88 2.04 11.19
N LEU A 63 3.46 1.52 10.12
CA LEU A 63 4.00 0.16 10.06
C LEU A 63 5.07 -0.06 11.14
N GLY A 64 6.00 0.88 11.30
CA GLY A 64 7.03 0.82 12.33
C GLY A 64 6.46 0.81 13.75
N SER A 65 5.38 1.56 14.00
CA SER A 65 4.74 1.64 15.33
C SER A 65 4.16 0.31 15.82
N VAL A 66 3.84 -0.62 14.90
CA VAL A 66 3.32 -1.96 15.19
C VAL A 66 4.37 -3.05 14.98
N GLY A 67 5.66 -2.70 14.86
CA GLY A 67 6.77 -3.64 14.73
C GLY A 67 7.04 -4.16 13.32
N GLY A 68 6.30 -3.66 12.31
CA GLY A 68 6.54 -3.98 10.92
C GLY A 68 7.75 -3.23 10.35
N ARG A 69 8.37 -3.79 9.31
CA ARG A 69 9.50 -3.17 8.61
C ARG A 69 9.63 -3.64 7.16
N PRO A 70 10.11 -2.79 6.24
CA PRO A 70 10.59 -3.26 4.95
C PRO A 70 11.77 -4.20 5.14
N ILE A 71 11.72 -5.39 4.54
CA ILE A 71 12.82 -6.36 4.55
C ILE A 71 13.61 -6.38 3.24
N TRP A 72 12.99 -5.90 2.15
CA TRP A 72 13.59 -5.80 0.83
C TRP A 72 12.85 -4.74 0.01
N MET A 73 13.59 -4.00 -0.81
CA MET A 73 13.07 -3.07 -1.82
C MET A 73 13.93 -3.19 -3.07
N GLY A 74 13.29 -3.18 -4.24
CA GLY A 74 13.99 -3.31 -5.51
C GLY A 74 13.30 -2.51 -6.62
N GLN A 75 14.06 -2.26 -7.67
CA GLN A 75 13.54 -1.76 -8.93
C GLN A 75 13.39 -2.94 -9.89
N ALA A 76 12.28 -2.96 -10.64
CA ALA A 76 12.02 -3.92 -11.70
C ALA A 76 12.36 -3.31 -13.06
#